data_AF-A0AAW9Q468-F1
#
_entry.id   AF-A0AAW9Q468-F1
#
_cell.length_a   1.000
_cell.length_b   1.000
_cell.length_c   1.000
_cell.angle_alpha   90.00
_cell.angle_beta   90.00
_cell.angle_gamma   90.00
#
_symmetry.space_group_name_H-M   'P 1'
#
loop_
_entity.id
_entity.type
_entity.pdbx_description
1 polymer ?
#
loop_
_entity_poly.entity_id
_entity_poly.type
_entity_poly.pdbx_seq_one_letter_code
_entity_poly.pdbx_strand_id
1 'polypeptide(L)' 'MLSCEKAAIANAQSMSINHRIADEALDMLLRLLSGTLTRFATYVNCRHGTAWSKFNTPEEVAAVIGKPKHYLRAVTKK' A
#
# COMPACT_ATOMS: atom_id res chain seq x y z
N MET A 1 -24.28 7.99 -21.65
CA MET A 1 -24.56 6.69 -20.98
C MET A 1 -23.63 5.64 -21.56
N LEU A 2 -23.02 4.80 -20.72
CA LEU A 2 -22.31 3.59 -21.17
C LEU A 2 -23.34 2.58 -21.70
N SER A 3 -22.99 1.77 -22.70
CA SER A 3 -23.82 0.60 -23.07
C SER A 3 -23.85 -0.40 -21.91
N CYS A 4 -24.90 -1.22 -21.81
CA CYS A 4 -25.02 -2.24 -20.75
C CYS A 4 -23.82 -3.17 -20.70
N GLU A 5 -23.27 -3.54 -21.86
CA GLU A 5 -22.03 -4.33 -21.97
C GLU A 5 -20.83 -3.60 -21.35
N LYS A 6 -20.61 -2.32 -21.71
CA LYS A 6 -19.51 -1.52 -21.14
C LYS A 6 -19.68 -1.29 -19.64
N ALA A 7 -20.92 -1.14 -19.16
CA ALA A 7 -21.22 -1.04 -17.74
C ALA A 7 -20.93 -2.35 -16.98
N ALA A 8 -21.28 -3.51 -17.56
CA ALA A 8 -20.99 -4.81 -16.97
C ALA A 8 -19.47 -5.06 -16.86
N ILE A 9 -18.70 -4.72 -17.91
CA ILE A 9 -17.23 -4.82 -17.90
C ILE A 9 -16.62 -3.91 -16.85
N ALA A 10 -17.06 -2.65 -16.77
CA ALA A 10 -16.57 -1.71 -15.76
C ALA A 10 -16.89 -2.17 -14.34
N ASN A 11 -18.08 -2.75 -14.12
CA ASN A 11 -18.48 -3.29 -12.83
C ASN A 11 -17.62 -4.50 -12.42
N ALA A 12 -17.35 -5.42 -13.35
CA ALA A 12 -16.46 -6.56 -13.11
C ALA A 12 -15.02 -6.12 -12.79
N GLN A 13 -14.50 -5.12 -13.50
CA GLN A 13 -13.20 -4.52 -13.18
C GLN A 13 -13.20 -3.84 -11.81
N SER A 14 -14.26 -3.10 -11.46
CA SER A 14 -14.35 -2.46 -10.14
C SER A 14 -14.33 -3.50 -9.01
N MET A 15 -15.00 -4.63 -9.19
CA MET A 15 -15.03 -5.70 -8.20
C MET A 15 -13.64 -6.31 -7.98
N SER A 16 -12.87 -6.56 -9.05
CA SER A 16 -11.53 -7.12 -8.92
C SER A 16 -10.55 -6.15 -8.26
N ILE A 17 -10.66 -4.84 -8.55
CA ILE A 17 -9.86 -3.80 -7.89
C ILE A 17 -10.20 -3.73 -6.41
N ASN A 18 -11.49 -3.68 -6.06
CA ASN A 18 -11.93 -3.57 -4.67
C ASN A 18 -11.44 -4.75 -3.83
N HIS A 19 -11.54 -5.98 -4.35
CA HIS A 19 -11.02 -7.17 -3.66
C HIS A 19 -9.51 -7.08 -3.45
N ARG A 20 -8.75 -6.75 -4.50
CA ARG A 20 -7.29 -6.63 -4.39
C ARG A 20 -6.86 -5.61 -3.35
N ILE A 21 -7.52 -4.45 -3.29
CA ILE A 21 -7.21 -3.41 -2.30
C ILE A 21 -7.63 -3.84 -0.88
N ALA A 22 -8.75 -4.54 -0.74
CA ALA A 22 -9.19 -5.08 0.55
C ALA A 22 -8.20 -6.13 1.10
N ASP A 23 -7.74 -7.05 0.26
CA ASP A 23 -6.75 -8.07 0.65
C ASP A 23 -5.43 -7.42 1.09
N GLU A 24 -4.99 -6.40 0.35
CA GLU A 24 -3.79 -5.63 0.64
C GLU A 24 -3.90 -4.89 1.99
N ALA A 25 -5.02 -4.21 2.22
CA ALA A 25 -5.27 -3.50 3.47
C ALA A 25 -5.35 -4.46 4.67
N LEU A 26 -5.97 -5.64 4.48
CA LEU A 26 -6.08 -6.65 5.52
C LEU A 26 -4.72 -7.24 5.90
N ASP A 27 -3.88 -7.61 4.92
CA ASP A 27 -2.50 -8.09 5.18
C ASP A 27 -1.69 -7.06 5.95
N MET A 28 -1.75 -5.79 5.53
CA MET A 28 -1.05 -4.71 6.24
C MET A 28 -1.56 -4.53 7.67
N LEU A 29 -2.88 -4.54 7.89
CA LEU A 29 -3.45 -4.40 9.22
C LEU A 29 -3.02 -5.55 10.14
N LEU A 30 -3.09 -6.79 9.67
CA LEU A 30 -2.68 -7.96 10.44
C LEU A 30 -1.19 -7.93 10.79
N ARG A 31 -0.34 -7.54 9.83
CA ARG A 31 1.10 -7.38 10.07
C ARG A 31 1.39 -6.24 11.04
N LEU A 32 0.63 -5.15 11.00
CA LEU A 32 0.75 -4.05 11.95
C LEU A 32 0.40 -4.51 13.37
N LEU A 33 -0.74 -5.19 13.54
CA LEU A 33 -1.20 -5.67 14.84
C LEU A 33 -0.27 -6.74 15.44
N SER A 34 0.37 -7.56 14.60
CA SER A 34 1.35 -8.57 15.03
C SER A 34 2.77 -8.03 15.21
N GLY A 35 3.03 -6.75 14.89
CA GLY A 35 4.37 -6.17 14.94
C GLY A 35 5.32 -6.67 13.85
N THR A 36 4.80 -7.27 12.77
CA THR A 36 5.56 -7.83 11.64
C THR A 36 5.42 -7.02 10.35
N LEU A 37 4.88 -5.79 10.43
CA LEU A 37 4.74 -4.90 9.29
C LEU A 37 6.09 -4.57 8.68
N THR A 38 6.28 -4.83 7.39
CA THR A 38 7.50 -4.50 6.63
C THR A 38 7.28 -3.38 5.62
N ARG A 39 6.03 -3.09 5.29
CA ARG A 39 5.59 -2.08 4.32
C ARG A 39 4.34 -1.38 4.82
N PHE A 40 4.28 -0.07 4.69
CA PHE A 40 3.19 0.74 5.25
C PHE A 40 2.30 1.38 4.18
N ALA A 41 2.67 1.27 2.90
CA ALA A 41 1.84 1.69 1.78
C ALA A 41 2.15 0.84 0.55
N THR A 42 1.12 0.49 -0.21
CA THR A 42 1.25 -0.18 -1.51
C THR A 42 0.38 0.54 -2.52
N TYR A 43 0.97 0.83 -3.66
CA TYR A 43 0.35 1.49 -4.79
C TYR A 43 0.18 0.47 -5.90
N VAL A 44 -0.99 0.46 -6.52
CA VAL A 44 -1.34 -0.49 -7.56
C VAL A 44 -1.71 0.27 -8.82
N ASN A 45 -1.07 -0.09 -9.94
CA ASN A 45 -1.47 0.34 -11.27
C ASN A 45 -2.15 -0.82 -12.00
N CYS A 46 -3.47 -0.82 -12.01
CA CYS A 46 -4.26 -1.89 -12.62
C CYS A 46 -4.13 -1.90 -14.15
N ARG A 47 -3.88 -0.76 -14.79
CA ARG A 47 -3.69 -0.67 -16.26
C ARG A 47 -2.42 -1.39 -16.71
N HIS A 48 -1.33 -1.23 -15.95
CA HIS A 48 -0.02 -1.80 -16.31
C HIS A 48 0.31 -3.09 -15.53
N GLY A 49 -0.57 -3.54 -14.65
CA GLY A 49 -0.33 -4.72 -13.81
C GLY A 49 0.79 -4.56 -12.78
N THR A 50 1.27 -3.33 -12.54
CA THR A 50 2.40 -3.08 -11.63
C THR A 50 1.93 -2.71 -10.24
N ALA A 51 2.78 -2.98 -9.24
CA ALA A 51 2.61 -2.51 -7.89
C ALA A 51 3.97 -2.15 -7.28
N TRP A 52 3.97 -1.17 -6.38
CA TRP A 52 5.16 -0.79 -5.62
C TRP A 52 4.77 -0.41 -4.20
N SER A 53 5.71 -0.53 -3.27
CA SER A 53 5.44 -0.30 -1.85
C SER A 53 6.43 0.68 -1.24
N LYS A 54 6.02 1.28 -0.12
CA LYS A 54 6.90 1.97 0.83
C LYS A 54 7.15 1.05 2.02
N PHE A 55 8.41 0.77 2.31
CA PHE A 55 8.85 -0.08 3.41
C PHE A 55 8.94 0.70 4.70
N ASN A 56 8.78 0.03 5.84
CA ASN A 56 8.87 0.64 7.16
C ASN A 56 10.30 0.97 7.62
N THR A 57 11.24 1.12 6.68
CA THR A 57 12.61 1.51 7.00
C THR A 57 12.63 2.92 7.58
N PRO A 58 13.55 3.23 8.54
CA PRO A 58 13.65 4.55 9.13
C PRO A 58 13.74 5.68 8.11
N GLU A 59 14.47 5.45 7.02
CA GLU A 59 14.69 6.42 5.95
C GLU A 59 13.41 6.73 5.18
N GLU A 60 12.62 5.71 4.82
CA GLU A 60 11.38 5.90 4.07
C GLU A 60 10.28 6.51 4.93
N VAL A 61 10.17 6.11 6.20
CA VAL A 61 9.22 6.72 7.13
C VAL A 61 9.58 8.19 7.34
N ALA A 62 10.87 8.50 7.59
CA ALA A 62 11.34 9.88 7.75
C ALA A 62 10.99 10.75 6.53
N ALA A 63 11.19 10.22 5.31
CA ALA A 63 10.84 10.93 4.08
C ALA A 63 9.35 11.26 4.00
N VAL A 64 8.45 10.34 4.40
CA VAL A 64 7.00 10.55 4.35
C VAL A 64 6.51 11.58 5.39
N ILE A 65 7.13 11.62 6.57
CA ILE A 65 6.78 12.59 7.63
C ILE A 65 7.52 13.94 7.48
N GLY A 66 8.21 14.17 6.37
CA GLY A 66 8.92 15.43 6.10
C GLY A 66 10.13 15.66 7.00
N LYS A 67 10.83 14.59 7.39
CA LYS A 67 12.01 14.65 8.26
C LYS A 67 13.29 14.16 7.53
N PRO A 68 14.48 14.58 7.98
CA PRO A 68 15.73 14.08 7.42
C PRO A 68 15.87 12.56 7.58
N LYS A 69 16.57 11.88 6.66
CA LYS A 69 16.74 10.41 6.66
C LYS A 69 17.23 9.82 7.99
N HIS A 70 18.00 10.57 8.76
CA HIS A 70 18.57 10.14 10.04
C HIS A 70 17.65 10.39 11.24
N TYR A 71 16.46 10.97 11.05
CA TYR A 71 15.54 11.37 12.13
C TYR A 71 15.07 10.19 13.00
N LEU A 72 14.84 9.03 12.38
CA LEU A 72 14.38 7.81 13.07
C LEU A 72 15.49 6.80 13.33
N ARG A 73 16.76 7.17 13.11
CA ARG A 73 17.86 6.30 13.55
C ARG A 73 17.78 6.19 15.06
N ALA A 74 17.56 4.97 15.54
CA ALA A 74 17.67 4.67 16.96
C ALA A 74 19.00 5.24 17.46
N VAL A 75 18.95 6.09 18.48
CA VAL A 75 20.10 6.26 19.36
C VAL A 75 20.28 4.89 19.99
N THR A 76 21.13 4.05 19.41
CA THR A 76 21.71 2.90 20.11
C THR A 76 22.52 3.50 21.26
N LYS A 77 21.86 3.74 22.39
CA LYS A 77 22.57 3.91 23.65
C LYS A 77 23.28 2.60 23.91
N LYS A 78 24.61 2.73 24.05
CA LYS A 78 25.57 1.70 24.46
C LYS A 78 25.02 0.78 25.55
#